data_AF-A0A9D1QW59-F1
#
_entry.id   AF-A0A9D1QW59-F1
#
_cell.length_a   1.000
_cell.length_b   1.000
_cell.length_c   1.000
_cell.angle_alpha   90.00
_cell.angle_beta   90.00
_cell.angle_gamma   90.00
#
_symmetry.space_group_name_H-M   'P 1'
#
loop_
_entity.id
_entity.type
_entity.pdbx_description
1 polymer ?
#
loop_
_entity_poly.entity_id
_entity_poly.type
_entity_poly.pdbx_seq_one_letter_code
_entity_poly.pdbx_strand_id
1 'polypeptide(L)'
;MAGYQTLNILLKEELDQLAEEGRVFDRKEMEDRIQKAGQDRQALMRLYEEMGRLPVREDYAYTEPSEYEEILPLCRLGNTARLVEEVELFDRMYGAWLGRCVGCALGQPVELWSREAIREWCELADAWPLDNYLPAHSRAEEKGVKLNNTYSTRDNLRHMPTDDDIRYTIIGLNLMKSHGDSWDSWDVGGAWVYGLPFRQLCTAENQAYLNFINVDENGPWGKPEHAMELLKRNKVNTYLNPYREWIGAQIRIDAYGYACAGDPHRAAKLAYTDAYFSHV
;
A
#
# COMPACT_ATOMS: atom_id res chain seq x y z
N MET A 1 -10.07 -5.93 0.74
CA MET A 1 -9.46 -7.28 0.79
C MET A 1 -8.39 -7.29 1.85
N ALA A 2 -8.21 -8.38 2.61
CA ALA A 2 -7.36 -8.35 3.81
C ALA A 2 -5.91 -8.79 3.58
N GLY A 3 -5.55 -9.21 2.36
CA GLY A 3 -4.22 -9.73 2.01
C GLY A 3 -3.98 -11.20 2.40
N TYR A 4 -4.58 -11.69 3.49
CA TYR A 4 -4.61 -13.12 3.84
C TYR A 4 -5.90 -13.79 3.31
N GLN A 5 -5.81 -14.41 2.13
CA GLN A 5 -6.94 -15.16 1.55
C GLN A 5 -6.55 -16.60 1.22
N THR A 6 -7.54 -17.43 0.90
CA THR A 6 -7.27 -18.78 0.42
C THR A 6 -6.56 -18.73 -0.93
N LEU A 7 -5.70 -19.71 -1.20
CA LEU A 7 -4.88 -19.73 -2.42
C LEU A 7 -5.70 -19.57 -3.71
N ASN A 8 -6.87 -20.18 -3.79
CA ASN A 8 -7.73 -20.07 -4.96
C ASN A 8 -8.27 -18.65 -5.20
N ILE A 9 -8.38 -17.82 -4.15
CA ILE A 9 -8.75 -16.41 -4.31
C ILE A 9 -7.49 -15.62 -4.71
N LEU A 10 -6.36 -15.83 -4.04
CA LEU A 10 -5.09 -15.18 -4.41
C LEU A 10 -4.71 -15.42 -5.87
N LEU A 11 -4.91 -16.64 -6.38
CA LEU A 11 -4.63 -16.95 -7.78
C LEU A 11 -5.59 -16.28 -8.76
N LYS A 12 -6.80 -15.91 -8.34
CA LYS A 12 -7.72 -15.13 -9.19
C LYS A 12 -7.29 -13.68 -9.27
N GLU A 13 -6.94 -13.08 -8.13
CA GLU A 13 -6.36 -11.73 -8.08
C GLU A 13 -5.04 -11.69 -8.88
N GLU A 14 -4.23 -12.76 -8.81
CA GLU A 14 -3.00 -12.86 -9.61
C GLU A 14 -3.28 -12.82 -11.12
N LEU A 15 -4.42 -13.34 -11.61
CA LEU A 15 -4.77 -13.19 -13.02
C LEU A 15 -5.00 -11.73 -13.41
N ASP A 16 -5.56 -10.91 -12.52
CA ASP A 16 -5.74 -9.48 -12.75
C ASP A 16 -4.39 -8.77 -12.80
N GLN A 17 -3.53 -9.03 -11.82
CA GLN A 17 -2.16 -8.51 -11.80
C GLN A 17 -1.35 -8.92 -13.03
N LEU A 18 -1.42 -10.19 -13.46
CA LEU A 18 -0.71 -10.66 -14.66
C LEU A 18 -1.27 -10.02 -15.94
N ALA A 19 -2.58 -9.75 -16.01
CA ALA A 19 -3.16 -9.06 -17.16
C ALA A 19 -2.68 -7.60 -17.23
N GLU A 20 -2.56 -6.93 -16.09
CA GLU A 20 -2.03 -5.57 -15.98
C GLU A 20 -0.55 -5.52 -16.38
N GLU A 21 0.26 -6.49 -15.95
CA GLU A 21 1.67 -6.69 -16.38
C GLU A 21 1.83 -7.11 -17.86
N GLY A 22 0.73 -7.21 -18.61
CA GLY A 22 0.77 -7.56 -20.03
C GLY A 22 1.12 -9.03 -20.32
N ARG A 23 0.90 -9.94 -19.38
CA ARG A 23 1.12 -11.37 -19.58
C ARG A 23 0.09 -11.98 -20.52
N VAL A 24 0.53 -12.92 -21.35
CA VAL A 24 -0.33 -13.59 -22.34
C VAL A 24 -0.84 -14.92 -21.79
N PHE A 25 -2.15 -15.04 -21.60
CA PHE A 25 -2.83 -16.26 -21.17
C PHE A 25 -4.32 -16.26 -21.55
N ASP A 26 -4.95 -17.45 -21.58
CA ASP A 26 -6.41 -17.57 -21.64
C ASP A 26 -6.98 -17.46 -20.21
N ARG A 27 -7.63 -16.33 -19.91
CA ARG A 27 -8.20 -16.05 -18.60
C ARG A 27 -9.25 -17.08 -18.20
N LYS A 28 -10.14 -17.45 -19.11
CA LYS A 28 -11.24 -18.37 -18.79
C LYS A 28 -10.69 -19.77 -18.51
N GLU A 29 -9.71 -20.21 -19.30
CA GLU A 29 -9.03 -21.48 -19.06
C GLU A 29 -8.36 -21.51 -17.67
N MET A 30 -7.63 -20.46 -17.31
CA MET A 30 -6.97 -20.36 -16.00
C MET A 30 -7.98 -20.34 -14.85
N GLU A 31 -9.07 -19.59 -14.97
CA GLU A 31 -10.15 -19.55 -13.98
C GLU A 31 -10.80 -20.92 -13.79
N ASP A 32 -11.10 -21.64 -14.88
CA ASP A 32 -11.67 -22.99 -14.84
C ASP A 32 -10.71 -23.98 -14.14
N ARG A 33 -9.40 -23.85 -14.38
CA ARG A 33 -8.35 -24.66 -13.74
C ARG A 33 -8.23 -24.38 -12.25
N ILE A 34 -8.27 -23.10 -11.84
CA ILE A 34 -8.29 -22.69 -10.42
C ILE A 34 -9.54 -23.25 -9.74
N GLN A 35 -10.71 -23.11 -10.38
CA GLN A 35 -11.97 -23.62 -9.85
C GLN A 35 -11.93 -25.14 -9.68
N LYS A 36 -11.41 -25.87 -10.67
CA LYS A 36 -11.26 -27.33 -10.61
C LYS A 36 -10.29 -27.79 -9.52
N ALA A 37 -9.21 -27.04 -9.28
CA ALA A 37 -8.26 -27.32 -8.21
C ALA A 37 -8.89 -27.14 -6.82
N GLY A 38 -9.92 -26.31 -6.68
CA GLY A 38 -10.67 -26.12 -5.44
C GLY A 38 -9.77 -25.66 -4.30
N GLN A 39 -9.55 -26.52 -3.31
CA GLN A 39 -8.66 -26.27 -2.16
C GLN A 39 -7.39 -27.13 -2.19
N ASP A 40 -7.12 -27.87 -3.26
CA ASP A 40 -5.88 -28.65 -3.41
C ASP A 40 -4.68 -27.71 -3.53
N ARG A 41 -3.97 -27.53 -2.41
CA ARG A 41 -2.78 -26.68 -2.33
C ARG A 41 -1.71 -27.07 -3.35
N GLN A 42 -1.47 -28.34 -3.59
CA GLN A 42 -0.41 -28.75 -4.52
C GLN A 42 -0.81 -28.41 -5.97
N ALA A 43 -2.08 -28.64 -6.32
CA ALA A 43 -2.59 -28.25 -7.64
C ALA A 43 -2.52 -26.73 -7.85
N LEU A 44 -2.95 -25.94 -6.86
CA LEU A 44 -2.92 -24.48 -6.93
C LEU A 44 -1.48 -23.94 -7.02
N MET A 45 -0.54 -24.47 -6.22
CA MET A 45 0.86 -24.02 -6.30
C MET A 45 1.51 -24.35 -7.65
N ARG A 46 1.16 -25.49 -8.28
CA ARG A 46 1.61 -25.78 -9.66
C ARG A 46 1.07 -24.75 -10.67
N LEU A 47 -0.19 -24.32 -10.53
CA LEU A 47 -0.75 -23.25 -11.36
C LEU A 47 -0.02 -21.92 -11.13
N TYR A 48 0.27 -21.56 -9.88
CA TYR A 48 1.02 -20.35 -9.55
C TYR A 48 2.43 -20.35 -10.16
N GLU A 49 3.13 -21.49 -10.13
CA GLU A 49 4.44 -21.62 -10.78
C GLU A 49 4.36 -21.51 -12.31
N GLU A 50 3.28 -21.98 -12.93
CA GLU A 50 3.03 -21.82 -14.36
C GLU A 50 2.76 -20.37 -14.72
N MET A 51 1.92 -19.69 -13.94
CA MET A 51 1.61 -18.26 -14.06
C MET A 51 2.88 -17.40 -14.07
N GLY A 52 3.83 -17.68 -13.15
CA GLY A 52 5.10 -16.95 -13.08
C GLY A 52 6.04 -17.16 -14.27
N ARG A 53 5.70 -18.05 -15.22
CA ARG A 53 6.46 -18.30 -16.47
C ARG A 53 5.76 -17.78 -17.72
N LEU A 54 4.60 -17.13 -17.56
CA LEU A 54 3.85 -16.59 -18.70
C LEU A 54 4.67 -15.50 -19.41
N PRO A 55 4.68 -15.50 -20.75
CA PRO A 55 5.39 -14.48 -21.51
C PRO A 55 4.66 -13.14 -21.42
N VAL A 56 5.43 -12.05 -21.46
CA VAL A 56 4.90 -10.70 -21.66
C VAL A 56 4.60 -10.52 -23.15
N ARG A 57 3.50 -9.86 -23.50
CA ARG A 57 3.13 -9.55 -24.89
C ARG A 57 4.19 -8.66 -25.55
N GLU A 58 4.45 -8.89 -26.84
CA GLU A 58 5.49 -8.15 -27.58
C GLU A 58 5.19 -6.65 -27.73
N ASP A 59 3.90 -6.28 -27.72
CA ASP A 59 3.40 -4.91 -27.85
C ASP A 59 3.05 -4.26 -26.50
N TYR A 60 3.69 -4.70 -25.41
CA TYR A 60 3.52 -4.09 -24.10
C TYR A 60 4.12 -2.68 -24.10
N ALA A 61 3.32 -1.69 -23.73
CA ALA A 61 3.64 -0.28 -23.96
C ALA A 61 4.59 0.32 -22.91
N TYR A 62 4.80 -0.37 -21.79
CA TYR A 62 5.47 0.15 -20.61
C TYR A 62 6.84 -0.49 -20.41
N THR A 63 7.75 0.27 -19.80
CA THR A 63 9.05 -0.22 -19.33
C THR A 63 9.06 -0.11 -17.81
N GLU A 64 8.90 -1.23 -17.13
CA GLU A 64 8.61 -1.30 -15.68
C GLU A 64 9.67 -2.14 -14.97
N PRO A 65 10.91 -1.62 -14.83
CA PRO A 65 11.93 -2.32 -14.07
C PRO A 65 11.66 -2.17 -12.57
N SER A 66 12.03 -3.20 -11.79
CA SER A 66 11.86 -3.18 -10.34
C SER A 66 13.11 -2.75 -9.59
N GLU A 67 14.30 -2.77 -10.21
CA GLU A 67 15.54 -2.37 -9.53
C GLU A 67 15.76 -0.85 -9.62
N TYR A 68 16.17 -0.24 -8.52
CA TYR A 68 16.37 1.22 -8.42
C TYR A 68 17.28 1.78 -9.52
N GLU A 69 18.37 1.09 -9.80
CA GLU A 69 19.38 1.48 -10.77
C GLU A 69 18.84 1.43 -12.21
N GLU A 70 17.81 0.63 -12.46
CA GLU A 70 17.12 0.51 -13.76
C GLU A 70 15.95 1.50 -13.88
N ILE A 71 15.30 1.84 -12.76
CA ILE A 71 14.26 2.87 -12.69
C ILE A 71 14.86 4.26 -12.94
N LEU A 72 16.02 4.56 -12.34
CA LEU A 72 16.59 5.91 -12.32
C LEU A 72 16.80 6.53 -13.71
N PRO A 73 17.30 5.81 -14.74
CA PRO A 73 17.42 6.34 -16.10
C PRO A 73 16.08 6.65 -16.80
N LEU A 74 14.98 6.05 -16.35
CA LEU A 74 13.63 6.28 -16.90
C LEU A 74 12.96 7.52 -16.28
N CYS A 75 13.46 7.97 -15.13
CA CYS A 75 12.94 9.13 -14.44
C CYS A 75 13.27 10.44 -15.17
N ARG A 76 12.30 11.34 -15.26
CA ARG A 76 12.55 12.74 -15.65
C ARG A 76 13.11 13.49 -14.45
N LEU A 77 14.43 13.46 -14.28
CA LEU A 77 15.12 14.21 -13.24
C LEU A 77 14.92 15.72 -13.48
N GLY A 78 14.28 16.41 -12.54
CA GLY A 78 13.96 17.84 -12.71
C GLY A 78 13.53 18.60 -11.46
N ASN A 79 13.46 17.94 -10.29
CA ASN A 79 13.08 18.62 -9.07
C ASN A 79 14.27 19.35 -8.46
N THR A 80 14.40 20.64 -8.77
CA THR A 80 15.27 21.54 -8.02
C THR A 80 14.56 21.94 -6.73
N ALA A 81 15.11 21.52 -5.60
CA ALA A 81 14.59 21.95 -4.31
C ALA A 81 14.79 23.47 -4.14
N ARG A 82 13.72 24.16 -3.75
CA ARG A 82 13.81 25.53 -3.26
C ARG A 82 13.84 25.48 -1.74
N LEU A 83 14.95 25.92 -1.17
CA LEU A 83 15.04 26.16 0.27
C LEU A 83 14.08 27.31 0.64
N VAL A 84 13.38 27.13 1.75
CA VAL A 84 12.47 28.12 2.33
C VAL A 84 12.89 28.37 3.77
N GLU A 85 12.47 29.49 4.33
CA GLU A 85 12.73 29.83 5.73
C GLU A 85 12.09 28.81 6.67
N GLU A 86 12.65 28.63 7.87
CA GLU A 86 12.19 27.62 8.84
C GLU A 86 10.70 27.76 9.18
N VAL A 87 10.20 29.00 9.31
CA VAL A 87 8.79 29.27 9.58
C VAL A 87 7.88 28.84 8.43
N GLU A 88 8.34 29.03 7.18
CA GLU A 88 7.59 28.62 5.99
C GLU A 88 7.65 27.10 5.82
N LEU A 89 8.80 26.49 6.13
CA LEU A 89 8.94 25.03 6.14
C LEU A 89 8.00 24.40 7.17
N PHE A 90 7.96 24.95 8.38
CA PHE A 90 7.06 24.48 9.43
C PHE A 90 5.60 24.56 9.00
N ASP A 91 5.16 25.70 8.46
CA ASP A 91 3.78 25.89 8.00
C ASP A 91 3.40 24.88 6.90
N ARG A 92 4.29 24.66 5.93
CA ARG A 92 4.09 23.67 4.86
C ARG A 92 4.02 22.23 5.38
N MET A 93 4.93 21.86 6.29
CA MET A 93 4.95 20.51 6.88
C MET A 93 3.74 20.26 7.78
N TYR A 94 3.38 21.25 8.58
CA TYR A 94 2.20 21.18 9.43
C TYR A 94 0.92 21.10 8.58
N GLY A 95 0.83 21.90 7.52
CA GLY A 95 -0.25 21.83 6.53
C GLY A 95 -0.33 20.48 5.82
N ALA A 96 0.81 19.88 5.43
CA ALA A 96 0.85 18.56 4.81
C ALA A 96 0.33 17.46 5.77
N TRP A 97 0.80 17.47 7.02
CA TRP A 97 0.36 16.52 8.04
C TRP A 97 -1.13 16.67 8.38
N LEU A 98 -1.61 17.90 8.58
CA LEU A 98 -3.02 18.17 8.82
C LEU A 98 -3.88 17.83 7.60
N GLY A 99 -3.42 18.15 6.39
CA GLY A 99 -4.10 17.82 5.14
C GLY A 99 -4.31 16.32 4.97
N ARG A 100 -3.28 15.51 5.27
CA ARG A 100 -3.38 14.05 5.34
C ARG A 100 -4.44 13.61 6.34
N CYS A 101 -4.37 14.09 7.59
CA CYS A 101 -5.37 13.76 8.61
C CYS A 101 -6.80 14.11 8.16
N VAL A 102 -6.99 15.29 7.58
CA VAL A 102 -8.29 15.74 7.06
C VAL A 102 -8.79 14.83 5.94
N GLY A 103 -7.94 14.51 4.97
CA GLY A 103 -8.28 13.65 3.85
C GLY A 103 -8.68 12.24 4.30
N CYS A 104 -7.86 11.61 5.15
CA CYS A 104 -8.14 10.29 5.69
C CYS A 104 -9.46 10.29 6.49
N ALA A 105 -9.64 11.21 7.43
CA ALA A 105 -10.88 11.29 8.23
C ALA A 105 -12.11 11.54 7.35
N LEU A 106 -12.00 12.35 6.30
CA LEU A 106 -13.11 12.63 5.39
C LEU A 106 -13.51 11.41 4.56
N GLY A 107 -12.54 10.64 4.06
CA GLY A 107 -12.79 9.47 3.20
C GLY A 107 -13.23 8.22 3.96
N GLN A 108 -12.72 8.01 5.18
CA GLN A 108 -12.87 6.75 5.91
C GLN A 108 -14.32 6.25 6.08
N PRO A 109 -15.34 7.10 6.36
CA PRO A 109 -16.72 6.63 6.52
C PRO A 109 -17.34 6.02 5.26
N VAL A 110 -16.78 6.33 4.08
CA VAL A 110 -17.33 5.99 2.76
C VAL A 110 -16.29 5.30 1.87
N GLU A 111 -15.24 4.73 2.45
CA GLU A 111 -14.26 3.93 1.71
C GLU A 111 -14.97 2.84 0.91
N LEU A 112 -14.58 2.65 -0.36
CA LEU A 112 -15.19 1.74 -1.33
C LEU A 112 -16.61 2.11 -1.80
N TRP A 113 -17.12 3.30 -1.47
CA TRP A 113 -18.40 3.76 -2.00
C TRP A 113 -18.25 4.38 -3.39
N SER A 114 -19.31 4.26 -4.20
CA SER A 114 -19.39 5.02 -5.43
C SER A 114 -19.64 6.52 -5.14
N ARG A 115 -19.25 7.36 -6.08
CA ARG A 115 -19.54 8.80 -6.03
C ARG A 115 -21.04 9.07 -5.89
N GLU A 116 -21.86 8.29 -6.57
CA GLU A 116 -23.32 8.40 -6.55
C GLU A 116 -23.88 8.07 -5.17
N ALA A 117 -23.37 7.03 -4.51
CA ALA A 117 -23.78 6.64 -3.16
C ALA A 117 -23.39 7.71 -2.12
N ILE A 118 -22.19 8.28 -2.23
CA ILE A 118 -21.74 9.39 -1.37
C ILE A 118 -22.66 10.60 -1.56
N ARG A 119 -22.97 10.95 -2.82
CA ARG A 119 -23.87 12.05 -3.12
C ARG A 119 -25.28 11.82 -2.55
N GLU A 120 -25.86 10.64 -2.78
CA GLU A 120 -27.17 10.29 -2.26
C GLU A 120 -27.22 10.39 -0.73
N TRP A 121 -26.18 9.89 -0.03
CA TRP A 121 -26.07 10.01 1.42
C TRP A 121 -26.14 11.47 1.87
N CYS A 122 -25.37 12.35 1.24
CA CYS A 122 -25.33 13.78 1.56
C CYS A 122 -26.64 14.50 1.21
N GLU A 123 -27.27 14.21 0.07
CA GLU A 123 -28.57 14.78 -0.32
C GLU A 123 -29.67 14.34 0.67
N LEU A 124 -29.68 13.08 1.08
CA LEU A 124 -30.63 12.54 2.06
C LEU A 124 -30.35 12.94 3.51
N ALA A 125 -29.22 13.60 3.75
CA ALA A 125 -28.86 14.21 5.03
C ALA A 125 -28.98 15.75 5.02
N ASP A 126 -29.52 16.34 3.94
CA ASP A 126 -29.61 17.79 3.72
C ASP A 126 -28.25 18.50 3.87
N ALA A 127 -27.17 17.83 3.43
CA ALA A 127 -25.78 18.26 3.58
C ALA A 127 -25.03 18.33 2.23
N TRP A 128 -25.76 18.40 1.11
CA TRP A 128 -25.19 18.57 -0.23
C TRP A 128 -25.35 20.02 -0.72
N PRO A 129 -24.32 20.64 -1.36
CA PRO A 129 -22.97 20.11 -1.58
C PRO A 129 -22.19 19.97 -0.28
N LEU A 130 -21.31 18.97 -0.23
CA LEU A 130 -20.50 18.71 0.96
C LEU A 130 -19.46 19.82 1.16
N ASP A 131 -19.55 20.54 2.28
CA ASP A 131 -18.64 21.63 2.68
C ASP A 131 -17.91 21.35 4.01
N ASN A 132 -18.11 20.16 4.58
CA ASN A 132 -17.55 19.70 5.85
C ASN A 132 -17.41 18.17 5.84
N TYR A 133 -17.07 17.55 6.96
CA TYR A 133 -17.11 16.08 7.13
C TYR A 133 -18.51 15.52 6.90
N LEU A 134 -18.59 14.23 6.53
CA LEU A 134 -19.87 13.55 6.32
C LEU A 134 -20.77 13.64 7.56
N PRO A 135 -22.08 13.84 7.38
CA PRO A 135 -23.04 13.74 8.48
C PRO A 135 -23.11 12.29 8.97
N ALA A 136 -23.22 12.11 10.29
CA ALA A 136 -23.29 10.78 10.90
C ALA A 136 -24.57 10.01 10.53
N HIS A 137 -25.62 10.73 10.16
CA HIS A 137 -26.94 10.19 9.88
C HIS A 137 -27.49 10.71 8.56
N SER A 138 -28.31 9.88 7.91
CA SER A 138 -28.95 10.19 6.63
C SER A 138 -30.23 9.39 6.48
N ARG A 139 -31.23 9.93 5.78
CA ARG A 139 -32.43 9.13 5.43
C ARG A 139 -32.10 7.91 4.55
N ALA A 140 -30.88 7.84 3.99
CA ALA A 140 -30.38 6.62 3.33
C ALA A 140 -30.33 5.40 4.26
N GLU A 141 -30.23 5.62 5.58
CA GLU A 141 -30.26 4.54 6.59
C GLU A 141 -31.58 3.76 6.55
N GLU A 142 -32.69 4.40 6.20
CA GLU A 142 -34.01 3.75 6.03
C GLU A 142 -34.00 2.72 4.90
N LYS A 143 -33.07 2.86 3.94
CA LYS A 143 -32.85 1.91 2.82
C LYS A 143 -31.79 0.86 3.16
N GLY A 144 -31.28 0.84 4.40
CA GLY A 144 -30.26 -0.11 4.86
C GLY A 144 -28.81 0.29 4.55
N VAL A 145 -28.57 1.48 4.01
CA VAL A 145 -27.21 2.01 3.78
C VAL A 145 -26.58 2.38 5.13
N LYS A 146 -25.32 2.01 5.35
CA LYS A 146 -24.58 2.30 6.60
C LYS A 146 -23.16 2.71 6.29
N LEU A 147 -22.70 3.82 6.87
CA LEU A 147 -21.30 4.22 6.84
C LEU A 147 -20.40 3.12 7.41
N ASN A 148 -19.17 3.04 6.90
CA ASN A 148 -18.16 2.11 7.40
C ASN A 148 -17.80 2.41 8.86
N ASN A 149 -17.85 3.69 9.23
CA ASN A 149 -17.74 4.14 10.60
C ASN A 149 -18.48 5.47 10.82
N THR A 150 -18.74 5.82 12.08
CA THR A 150 -19.33 7.11 12.44
C THR A 150 -18.38 8.02 13.21
N TYR A 151 -17.18 7.58 13.61
CA TYR A 151 -16.28 8.38 14.44
C TYR A 151 -15.54 9.48 13.65
N SER A 152 -15.41 9.35 12.32
CA SER A 152 -14.83 10.38 11.43
C SER A 152 -15.86 11.30 10.79
N THR A 153 -17.08 11.31 11.33
CA THR A 153 -18.18 12.16 10.84
C THR A 153 -18.17 13.51 11.54
N ARG A 154 -18.83 14.51 10.95
CA ARG A 154 -18.93 15.88 11.47
C ARG A 154 -19.34 15.92 12.94
N ASP A 155 -20.27 15.05 13.33
CA ASP A 155 -20.88 15.04 14.66
C ASP A 155 -19.92 14.44 15.73
N ASN A 156 -19.07 13.50 15.31
CA ASN A 156 -18.31 12.64 16.22
C ASN A 156 -16.79 12.83 16.17
N LEU A 157 -16.25 13.49 15.13
CA LEU A 157 -14.81 13.71 15.01
C LEU A 157 -14.30 14.54 16.22
N ARG A 158 -13.30 14.01 16.93
CA ARG A 158 -12.64 14.68 18.07
C ARG A 158 -11.12 14.73 17.92
N HIS A 159 -10.57 13.76 17.20
CA HIS A 159 -9.15 13.60 16.89
C HIS A 159 -9.06 12.74 15.63
N MET A 160 -7.90 12.71 14.98
CA MET A 160 -7.67 11.78 13.87
C MET A 160 -7.79 10.33 14.39
N PRO A 161 -8.69 9.52 13.83
CA PRO A 161 -8.79 8.10 14.18
C PRO A 161 -7.61 7.31 13.62
N THR A 162 -7.47 6.06 14.03
CA THR A 162 -6.44 5.21 13.43
C THR A 162 -6.79 4.88 11.98
N ASP A 163 -5.79 4.90 11.13
CA ASP A 163 -5.89 4.71 9.68
C ASP A 163 -4.51 4.23 9.18
N ASP A 164 -4.45 3.37 8.18
CA ASP A 164 -3.19 2.82 7.66
C ASP A 164 -2.31 3.91 7.04
N ASP A 165 -2.87 4.84 6.29
CA ASP A 165 -2.18 6.04 5.80
C ASP A 165 -1.45 6.77 6.94
N ILE A 166 -2.08 6.89 8.11
CA ILE A 166 -1.48 7.55 9.27
C ILE A 166 -0.43 6.66 9.94
N ARG A 167 -0.73 5.37 10.16
CA ARG A 167 0.17 4.44 10.85
C ARG A 167 1.47 4.28 10.09
N TYR A 168 1.42 4.06 8.78
CA TYR A 168 2.62 3.87 7.98
C TYR A 168 3.49 5.11 7.93
N THR A 169 2.92 6.32 7.81
CA THR A 169 3.71 7.56 7.86
C THR A 169 4.46 7.67 9.19
N ILE A 170 3.81 7.37 10.32
CA ILE A 170 4.46 7.40 11.65
C ILE A 170 5.56 6.33 11.76
N ILE A 171 5.35 5.13 11.21
CA ILE A 171 6.35 4.07 11.19
C ILE A 171 7.57 4.48 10.35
N GLY A 172 7.37 5.06 9.16
CA GLY A 172 8.46 5.56 8.32
C GLY A 172 9.26 6.67 9.02
N LEU A 173 8.59 7.59 9.71
CA LEU A 173 9.26 8.63 10.52
C LEU A 173 10.04 8.04 11.71
N ASN A 174 9.51 7.02 12.37
CA ASN A 174 10.20 6.33 13.47
C ASN A 174 11.43 5.55 12.98
N LEU A 175 11.37 4.98 11.77
CA LEU A 175 12.51 4.32 11.13
C LEU A 175 13.63 5.34 10.90
N MET A 176 13.30 6.50 10.31
CA MET A 176 14.24 7.61 10.10
C MET A 176 14.83 8.12 11.42
N LYS A 177 14.01 8.26 12.46
CA LYS A 177 14.48 8.71 13.78
C LYS A 177 15.46 7.73 14.43
N SER A 178 15.28 6.43 14.18
CA SER A 178 16.09 5.37 14.81
C SER A 178 17.39 5.09 14.05
N HIS A 179 17.37 5.19 12.71
CA HIS A 179 18.48 4.74 11.85
C HIS A 179 19.07 5.85 10.96
N GLY A 180 18.56 7.09 11.04
CA GLY A 180 18.88 8.13 10.07
C GLY A 180 18.40 7.72 8.67
N ASP A 181 19.28 7.79 7.68
CA ASP A 181 19.05 7.34 6.31
C ASP A 181 19.78 6.04 5.95
N SER A 182 20.40 5.40 6.93
CA SER A 182 21.27 4.24 6.71
C SER A 182 20.52 2.96 7.07
N TRP A 183 19.43 2.70 6.35
CA TRP A 183 18.57 1.51 6.49
C TRP A 183 18.16 0.96 5.11
N ASP A 184 17.75 -0.30 5.07
CA ASP A 184 17.24 -0.96 3.86
C ASP A 184 15.84 -1.59 4.07
N SER A 185 15.32 -2.29 3.06
CA SER A 185 13.99 -2.90 3.11
C SER A 185 13.85 -3.97 4.20
N TRP A 186 14.94 -4.55 4.72
CA TRP A 186 14.87 -5.46 5.87
C TRP A 186 14.50 -4.70 7.14
N ASP A 187 15.08 -3.51 7.32
CA ASP A 187 14.80 -2.68 8.49
C ASP A 187 13.34 -2.19 8.50
N VAL A 188 12.74 -2.01 7.31
CA VAL A 188 11.30 -1.74 7.14
C VAL A 188 10.48 -2.92 7.64
N GLY A 189 10.80 -4.15 7.21
CA GLY A 189 10.16 -5.36 7.71
C GLY A 189 10.28 -5.51 9.22
N GLY A 190 11.48 -5.26 9.77
CA GLY A 190 11.71 -5.24 11.21
C GLY A 190 10.83 -4.20 11.93
N ALA A 191 10.77 -2.97 11.42
CA ALA A 191 9.93 -1.91 11.98
C ALA A 191 8.44 -2.32 12.00
N TRP A 192 7.96 -3.04 11.00
CA TRP A 192 6.60 -3.54 10.96
C TRP A 192 6.39 -4.67 11.98
N VAL A 193 7.34 -5.59 12.12
CA VAL A 193 7.25 -6.68 13.12
C VAL A 193 7.12 -6.14 14.54
N TYR A 194 7.87 -5.09 14.88
CA TYR A 194 7.86 -4.51 16.23
C TYR A 194 6.76 -3.45 16.45
N GLY A 195 6.31 -2.78 15.38
CA GLY A 195 5.47 -1.58 15.48
C GLY A 195 4.06 -1.72 14.90
N LEU A 196 3.79 -2.74 14.09
CA LEU A 196 2.55 -2.86 13.32
C LEU A 196 1.87 -4.22 13.54
N PRO A 197 0.75 -4.26 14.31
CA PRO A 197 -0.02 -5.48 14.49
C PRO A 197 -0.51 -6.06 13.17
N PHE A 198 -0.34 -7.36 12.97
CA PHE A 198 -0.64 -8.06 11.71
C PHE A 198 -2.04 -7.79 11.13
N ARG A 199 -3.06 -7.60 11.99
CA ARG A 199 -4.45 -7.33 11.59
C ARG A 199 -4.74 -5.88 11.18
N GLN A 200 -3.71 -5.01 11.20
CA GLN A 200 -3.80 -3.62 10.77
C GLN A 200 -3.19 -3.37 9.38
N LEU A 201 -2.69 -4.42 8.72
CA LEU A 201 -2.21 -4.39 7.35
C LEU A 201 -3.29 -4.90 6.39
N CYS A 202 -3.22 -4.42 5.15
CA CYS A 202 -4.08 -4.85 4.05
C CYS A 202 -3.23 -5.43 2.93
N THR A 203 -3.85 -6.22 2.05
CA THR A 203 -3.36 -6.50 0.69
C THR A 203 -1.86 -6.85 0.59
N ALA A 204 -1.09 -6.06 -0.16
CA ALA A 204 0.33 -6.30 -0.43
C ALA A 204 1.19 -6.32 0.82
N GLU A 205 0.93 -5.36 1.71
CA GLU A 205 1.65 -5.22 2.95
C GLU A 205 1.45 -6.42 3.87
N ASN A 206 0.23 -6.95 3.91
CA ASN A 206 -0.07 -8.13 4.69
C ASN A 206 0.67 -9.37 4.16
N GLN A 207 0.70 -9.58 2.83
CA GLN A 207 1.44 -10.70 2.23
C GLN A 207 2.94 -10.55 2.38
N ALA A 208 3.48 -9.35 2.17
CA ALA A 208 4.89 -9.07 2.39
C ALA A 208 5.29 -9.31 3.85
N TYR A 209 4.46 -8.91 4.82
CA TYR A 209 4.68 -9.22 6.23
C TYR A 209 4.68 -10.74 6.48
N LEU A 210 3.71 -11.48 5.95
CA LEU A 210 3.68 -12.95 6.06
C LEU A 210 4.90 -13.62 5.44
N ASN A 211 5.37 -13.11 4.30
CA ASN A 211 6.57 -13.62 3.66
C ASN A 211 7.81 -13.29 4.47
N PHE A 212 7.89 -12.08 5.03
CA PHE A 212 9.00 -11.61 5.84
C PHE A 212 9.18 -12.44 7.11
N ILE A 213 8.11 -12.72 7.87
CA ILE A 213 8.21 -13.52 9.10
C ILE A 213 8.69 -14.96 8.85
N ASN A 214 8.56 -15.47 7.63
CA ASN A 214 9.06 -16.80 7.26
C ASN A 214 10.56 -16.79 6.89
N VAL A 215 11.15 -15.61 6.70
CA VAL A 215 12.56 -15.46 6.30
C VAL A 215 13.40 -14.70 7.33
N ASP A 216 12.79 -14.07 8.33
CA ASP A 216 13.45 -13.42 9.46
C ASP A 216 14.12 -14.47 10.39
N GLU A 217 15.21 -15.05 9.89
CA GLU A 217 15.90 -16.18 10.52
C GLU A 217 16.56 -15.84 11.86
N ASN A 218 16.95 -14.58 12.05
CA ASN A 218 17.61 -14.11 13.25
C ASN A 218 16.62 -13.51 14.27
N GLY A 219 15.41 -13.16 13.85
CA GLY A 219 14.37 -12.60 14.71
C GLY A 219 14.90 -11.43 15.56
N PRO A 220 14.72 -11.46 16.90
CA PRO A 220 15.13 -10.36 17.76
C PRO A 220 16.64 -10.25 17.98
N TRP A 221 17.44 -11.18 17.46
CA TRP A 221 18.87 -11.24 17.73
C TRP A 221 19.72 -10.38 16.77
N GLY A 222 19.11 -9.85 15.71
CA GLY A 222 19.73 -8.86 14.83
C GLY A 222 19.46 -9.11 13.35
N LYS A 223 19.90 -8.16 12.51
CA LYS A 223 19.79 -8.26 11.06
C LYS A 223 20.87 -9.21 10.50
N PRO A 224 20.52 -10.21 9.67
CA PRO A 224 21.52 -11.07 9.02
C PRO A 224 22.38 -10.28 8.03
N GLU A 225 23.66 -10.66 7.90
CA GLU A 225 24.60 -10.00 6.98
C GLU A 225 24.14 -10.03 5.51
N HIS A 226 23.32 -11.02 5.15
CA HIS A 226 22.79 -11.25 3.80
C HIS A 226 21.27 -10.95 3.72
N ALA A 227 20.77 -10.04 4.57
CA ALA A 227 19.37 -9.66 4.67
C ALA A 227 18.67 -9.37 3.32
N MET A 228 19.26 -8.49 2.50
CA MET A 228 18.66 -8.16 1.19
C MET A 228 18.66 -9.34 0.22
N GLU A 229 19.65 -10.23 0.28
CA GLU A 229 19.65 -11.47 -0.51
C GLU A 229 18.49 -12.38 -0.08
N LEU A 230 18.23 -12.50 1.22
CA LEU A 230 17.10 -13.28 1.73
C LEU A 230 15.76 -12.73 1.24
N LEU A 231 15.55 -11.41 1.27
CA LEU A 231 14.31 -10.80 0.75
C LEU A 231 14.11 -11.14 -0.74
N LYS A 232 15.16 -10.96 -1.55
CA LYS A 232 15.11 -11.19 -3.01
C LYS A 232 14.90 -12.65 -3.34
N ARG A 233 15.71 -13.54 -2.76
CA ARG A 233 15.67 -15.00 -3.03
C ARG A 233 14.31 -15.60 -2.66
N ASN A 234 13.72 -15.14 -1.57
CA ASN A 234 12.42 -15.61 -1.11
C ASN A 234 11.25 -14.80 -1.67
N LYS A 235 11.52 -13.81 -2.53
CA LYS A 235 10.50 -13.00 -3.21
C LYS A 235 9.52 -12.37 -2.22
N VAL A 236 10.01 -11.76 -1.14
CA VAL A 236 9.16 -11.27 -0.04
C VAL A 236 8.02 -10.36 -0.53
N ASN A 237 8.30 -9.49 -1.50
CA ASN A 237 7.34 -8.56 -2.08
C ASN A 237 6.43 -9.16 -3.17
N THR A 238 6.73 -10.33 -3.74
CA THR A 238 6.01 -10.88 -4.91
C THR A 238 5.46 -12.30 -4.72
N TYR A 239 5.96 -13.06 -3.73
CA TYR A 239 5.50 -14.42 -3.46
C TYR A 239 4.05 -14.41 -2.96
N LEU A 240 3.15 -14.99 -3.75
CA LEU A 240 1.70 -15.00 -3.51
C LEU A 240 1.15 -13.59 -3.19
N ASN A 241 1.76 -12.56 -3.75
CA ASN A 241 1.35 -11.17 -3.56
C ASN A 241 0.80 -10.59 -4.87
N PRO A 242 -0.48 -10.83 -5.18
CA PRO A 242 -1.13 -10.29 -6.38
C PRO A 242 -1.45 -8.79 -6.26
N TYR A 243 -1.14 -8.17 -5.12
CA TYR A 243 -1.46 -6.78 -4.83
C TYR A 243 -0.25 -5.84 -4.99
N ARG A 244 0.89 -6.39 -5.46
CA ARG A 244 2.21 -5.75 -5.46
C ARG A 244 2.28 -4.39 -6.16
N GLU A 245 1.39 -4.11 -7.11
CA GLU A 245 1.32 -2.83 -7.82
C GLU A 245 0.20 -1.90 -7.30
N TRP A 246 -0.48 -2.28 -6.22
CA TRP A 246 -1.56 -1.47 -5.65
C TRP A 246 -1.03 -0.24 -4.90
N ILE A 247 -1.95 0.64 -4.51
CA ILE A 247 -1.64 1.98 -4.00
C ILE A 247 -0.92 2.01 -2.64
N GLY A 248 -0.79 0.86 -1.96
CA GLY A 248 -0.36 0.77 -0.56
C GLY A 248 1.01 1.42 -0.25
N ALA A 249 1.97 1.31 -1.17
CA ALA A 249 3.23 2.06 -1.05
C ALA A 249 3.03 3.58 -1.26
N GLN A 250 2.23 3.98 -2.25
CA GLN A 250 2.03 5.39 -2.60
C GLN A 250 1.42 6.21 -1.46
N ILE A 251 0.55 5.59 -0.65
CA ILE A 251 -0.08 6.28 0.49
C ILE A 251 0.86 6.51 1.67
N ARG A 252 2.04 5.87 1.74
CA ARG A 252 2.94 5.96 2.91
C ARG A 252 4.33 6.57 2.65
N ILE A 253 4.81 6.53 1.41
CA ILE A 253 6.19 6.93 1.09
C ILE A 253 6.43 8.44 1.16
N ASP A 254 5.38 9.24 1.27
CA ASP A 254 5.49 10.70 1.43
C ASP A 254 6.13 11.09 2.77
N ALA A 255 6.16 10.19 3.75
CA ALA A 255 6.93 10.33 4.99
C ALA A 255 8.38 10.74 4.73
N TYR A 256 9.00 10.22 3.66
CA TYR A 256 10.38 10.55 3.29
C TYR A 256 10.50 11.90 2.59
N GLY A 257 9.41 12.38 1.97
CA GLY A 257 9.30 13.76 1.50
C GLY A 257 9.32 14.76 2.67
N TYR A 258 8.69 14.41 3.80
CA TYR A 258 8.77 15.20 5.03
C TYR A 258 10.17 15.16 5.64
N ALA A 259 10.74 13.96 5.80
CA ALA A 259 12.02 13.75 6.47
C ALA A 259 13.22 14.31 5.66
N CYS A 260 13.11 14.34 4.33
CA CYS A 260 14.15 14.83 3.42
C CYS A 260 13.70 16.08 2.66
N ALA A 261 12.98 16.97 3.34
CA ALA A 261 12.56 18.25 2.79
C ALA A 261 13.76 19.01 2.21
N GLY A 262 13.66 19.41 0.95
CA GLY A 262 14.75 20.07 0.23
C GLY A 262 15.74 19.12 -0.45
N ASP A 263 15.57 17.80 -0.34
CA ASP A 263 16.36 16.79 -1.04
C ASP A 263 15.47 15.70 -1.66
N PRO A 264 14.88 15.97 -2.85
CA PRO A 264 13.95 15.05 -3.50
C PRO A 264 14.62 13.74 -3.95
N HIS A 265 15.93 13.75 -4.21
CA HIS A 265 16.64 12.53 -4.60
C HIS A 265 16.80 11.58 -3.42
N ARG A 266 17.18 12.11 -2.25
CA ARG A 266 17.22 11.32 -1.03
C ARG A 266 15.84 10.83 -0.61
N ALA A 267 14.82 11.69 -0.69
CA ALA A 267 13.43 11.29 -0.43
C ALA A 267 13.00 10.13 -1.36
N ALA A 268 13.29 10.22 -2.66
CA ALA A 268 12.94 9.18 -3.63
C ALA A 268 13.70 7.86 -3.38
N LYS A 269 14.98 7.91 -3.00
CA LYS A 269 15.73 6.69 -2.67
C LYS A 269 15.13 5.98 -1.46
N LEU A 270 14.81 6.72 -0.40
CA LEU A 270 14.20 6.16 0.82
C LEU A 270 12.79 5.63 0.53
N ALA A 271 12.00 6.37 -0.25
CA ALA A 271 10.68 5.93 -0.71
C ALA A 271 10.75 4.61 -1.49
N TYR A 272 11.71 4.46 -2.41
CA TYR A 272 11.95 3.20 -3.10
C TYR A 272 12.31 2.08 -2.12
N THR A 273 13.26 2.35 -1.20
CA THR A 273 13.73 1.33 -0.24
C THR A 273 12.59 0.81 0.64
N ASP A 274 11.67 1.67 1.08
CA ASP A 274 10.46 1.25 1.80
C ASP A 274 9.46 0.52 0.90
N ALA A 275 9.13 1.11 -0.25
CA ALA A 275 8.16 0.54 -1.18
C ALA A 275 8.54 -0.88 -1.57
N TYR A 276 9.81 -1.11 -1.91
CA TYR A 276 10.37 -2.39 -2.34
C TYR A 276 10.08 -3.55 -1.37
N PHE A 277 9.92 -3.27 -0.08
CA PHE A 277 9.61 -4.29 0.91
C PHE A 277 8.31 -5.05 0.59
N SER A 278 7.32 -4.37 0.00
CA SER A 278 5.98 -4.93 -0.23
C SER A 278 5.42 -4.73 -1.65
N HIS A 279 5.98 -3.80 -2.41
CA HIS A 279 5.49 -3.36 -3.72
C HIS A 279 6.65 -3.29 -4.71
N VAL A 280 6.40 -3.61 -5.97
CA VAL A 280 7.36 -3.58 -7.08
C VAL A 280 6.70 -3.13 -8.37
#